data_AF-A0A7J2TQ12-F1
#
_entry.id   AF-A0A7J2TQ12-F1
#
_cell.length_a   1.000
_cell.length_b   1.000
_cell.length_c   1.000
_cell.angle_alpha   90.00
_cell.angle_beta   90.00
_cell.angle_gamma   90.00
#
_symmetry.space_group_name_H-M   'P 1'
#
loop_
_entity.id
_entity.type
_entity.pdbx_description
1 polymer ?
#
loop_
_entity_poly.entity_id
_entity_poly.type
_entity_poly.pdbx_seq_one_letter_code
_entity_poly.pdbx_strand_id
1 'polypeptide(L)'
;MAPDLTEVMLKRIEENARQRIQEECKEIVQRSENLKSYLINIAKIGKWSLPLTIRGMEIRHPEHEKNLDLLERCGLVKSRIKYTEHNTYREYSLTKEGTELIQKE
;
A
#
# COMPACT_ATOMS: atom_id res chain seq x y z
N MET A 1 6.31 -30.52 -41.54
CA MET A 1 5.67 -31.28 -40.44
C MET A 1 4.88 -30.27 -39.63
N ALA A 2 3.56 -30.45 -39.50
CA ALA A 2 2.76 -29.58 -38.63
C ALA A 2 3.22 -29.81 -37.17
N PRO A 3 3.35 -28.74 -36.36
CA PRO A 3 3.72 -28.91 -34.96
C PRO A 3 2.66 -29.77 -34.27
N ASP A 4 3.11 -30.68 -33.41
CA ASP A 4 2.21 -31.52 -32.64
C ASP A 4 1.29 -30.64 -31.79
N LEU A 5 -0.01 -30.93 -31.81
CA LEU A 5 -1.02 -30.13 -31.12
C LEU A 5 -0.69 -30.00 -29.62
N THR A 6 -0.08 -31.05 -29.06
CA THR A 6 0.41 -31.09 -27.68
C THR A 6 1.49 -30.03 -27.42
N GLU A 7 2.49 -29.91 -28.32
CA GLU A 7 3.56 -28.91 -28.18
C GLU A 7 3.01 -27.48 -28.26
N VAL A 8 2.03 -27.25 -29.14
CA VAL A 8 1.37 -25.93 -29.27
C VAL A 8 0.58 -25.60 -28.01
N MET A 9 -0.14 -26.57 -27.44
CA MET A 9 -0.90 -26.39 -26.19
C MET A 9 0.01 -26.13 -25.00
N LEU A 10 1.12 -26.87 -24.86
CA LEU A 10 2.09 -26.68 -23.79
C LEU A 10 2.73 -25.28 -23.84
N LYS A 11 3.18 -24.84 -25.02
CA LYS A 11 3.72 -23.48 -25.20
C LYS A 11 2.73 -22.41 -24.79
N ARG A 12 1.46 -22.56 -25.16
CA ARG A 12 0.41 -21.60 -24.79
C ARG A 12 0.16 -21.56 -23.27
N ILE A 13 0.22 -22.70 -22.60
CA ILE A 13 0.09 -22.77 -21.13
C ILE A 13 1.27 -22.04 -20.47
N GLU A 14 2.50 -22.28 -20.93
CA GLU A 14 3.69 -21.60 -20.41
C GLU A 14 3.64 -20.08 -20.64
N GLU A 15 3.24 -19.63 -21.83
CA GLU A 15 3.08 -18.21 -22.15
C GLU A 15 2.02 -17.55 -21.25
N ASN A 16 0.86 -18.19 -21.07
CA ASN A 16 -0.19 -17.70 -20.19
C ASN A 16 0.29 -17.63 -18.72
N ALA A 17 1.05 -18.62 -18.26
CA ALA A 17 1.61 -18.62 -16.90
C ALA A 17 2.61 -17.48 -16.71
N ARG A 18 3.49 -17.24 -17.69
CA ARG A 18 4.44 -16.12 -17.67
C ARG A 18 3.73 -14.77 -17.67
N GLN A 19 2.69 -14.60 -18.49
CA GLN A 19 1.90 -13.37 -18.53
C GLN A 19 1.25 -13.08 -17.17
N ARG A 20 0.63 -14.08 -16.54
CA ARG A 20 0.04 -13.91 -15.19
C ARG A 20 1.06 -13.50 -14.14
N ILE A 21 2.22 -14.16 -14.11
CA ILE A 21 3.30 -13.81 -13.19
C ILE A 21 3.77 -12.38 -13.44
N GLN A 22 3.90 -11.97 -14.70
CA GLN A 22 4.32 -10.62 -15.06
C GLN A 22 3.30 -9.56 -14.61
N GLU A 23 2.00 -9.84 -14.74
CA GLU A 23 0.92 -8.99 -14.25
C GLU A 23 0.95 -8.88 -12.71
N GLU A 24 1.07 -9.99 -12.00
CA GLU A 24 1.20 -10.03 -10.55
C GLU A 24 2.42 -9.23 -10.06
N CYS A 25 3.59 -9.40 -10.69
CA CYS A 25 4.79 -8.63 -10.37
C CYS A 25 4.56 -7.13 -10.56
N LYS A 26 3.87 -6.73 -11.63
CA LYS A 26 3.55 -5.32 -11.91
C LYS A 26 2.64 -4.73 -10.82
N GLU A 27 1.64 -5.48 -10.38
CA GLU A 27 0.76 -5.07 -9.29
C GLU A 27 1.51 -4.93 -7.96
N ILE A 28 2.43 -5.85 -7.66
CA ILE A 28 3.27 -5.80 -6.46
C ILE A 28 4.15 -4.55 -6.47
N VAL A 29 4.81 -4.26 -7.59
CA VAL A 29 5.66 -3.07 -7.74
C VAL A 29 4.83 -1.80 -7.54
N GLN A 30 3.69 -1.69 -8.22
CA GLN A 30 2.80 -0.53 -8.09
C GLN A 30 2.32 -0.32 -6.64
N ARG A 31 1.97 -1.41 -5.96
CA ARG A 31 1.54 -1.35 -4.56
C ARG A 31 2.68 -0.91 -3.65
N SER A 32 3.89 -1.40 -3.88
CA SER A 32 5.08 -1.00 -3.15
C SER A 32 5.39 0.49 -3.32
N GLU A 33 5.33 1.01 -4.54
CA GLU A 33 5.51 2.43 -4.84
C GLU A 33 4.46 3.31 -4.15
N ASN A 34 3.20 2.86 -4.13
CA ASN A 34 2.13 3.55 -3.43
C ASN A 34 2.41 3.63 -1.92
N LEU A 35 2.83 2.52 -1.29
CA LEU A 35 3.17 2.46 0.13
C LEU A 35 4.37 3.36 0.46
N LYS A 36 5.40 3.34 -0.39
CA LYS A 36 6.56 4.25 -0.29
C LYS A 36 6.13 5.72 -0.33
N SER A 37 5.19 6.07 -1.20
CA SER A 37 4.66 7.43 -1.30
C SER A 37 4.00 7.90 0.01
N TYR A 38 3.30 7.03 0.74
CA TYR A 38 2.79 7.36 2.08
C TYR A 38 3.91 7.70 3.05
N LEU A 39 4.95 6.85 3.11
CA LEU A 39 6.08 7.05 4.01
C LEU A 39 6.77 8.38 3.73
N ILE A 40 7.03 8.70 2.45
CA ILE A 40 7.62 9.98 2.03
C ILE A 40 6.72 11.16 2.43
N ASN A 41 5.40 11.05 2.21
CA ASN A 41 4.47 12.13 2.56
C ASN A 41 4.40 12.36 4.08
N ILE A 42 4.38 11.29 4.87
CA ILE A 42 4.43 11.39 6.34
C ILE A 42 5.77 12.00 6.77
N ALA A 43 6.89 11.63 6.15
CA ALA A 43 8.20 12.23 6.44
C ALA A 43 8.20 13.74 6.20
N LYS A 44 7.68 14.18 5.05
CA LYS A 44 7.66 15.60 4.64
C LYS A 44 6.76 16.45 5.53
N ILE A 45 5.58 15.94 5.87
CA ILE A 45 4.57 16.68 6.65
C ILE A 45 4.80 16.49 8.17
N GLY A 46 5.58 15.49 8.56
CA GLY A 46 5.80 15.04 9.93
C GLY A 46 4.67 14.17 10.47
N LYS A 47 3.42 14.55 10.18
CA LYS A 47 2.21 13.83 10.61
C LYS A 47 1.16 13.82 9.52
N TRP A 48 0.51 12.68 9.31
CA TRP A 48 -0.59 12.56 8.36
C TRP A 48 -1.88 12.19 9.08
N SER A 49 -2.97 12.91 8.82
CA SER A 49 -4.25 12.72 9.51
C SER A 49 -5.30 12.14 8.58
N LEU A 50 -5.83 10.98 8.93
CA LEU A 50 -6.94 10.35 8.24
C LEU A 50 -8.25 10.65 9.02
N PRO A 51 -9.26 11.31 8.43
CA PRO A 51 -10.53 11.52 9.10
C PRO A 51 -11.24 10.18 9.33
N LEU A 52 -11.75 9.99 10.54
CA LEU A 52 -12.62 8.87 10.93
C LEU A 52 -14.07 9.34 11.06
N THR A 53 -14.28 10.50 11.69
CA THR A 53 -15.59 11.12 11.79
C THR A 53 -15.48 12.64 11.56
N ILE A 54 -16.42 13.22 10.83
CA ILE A 54 -16.56 14.67 10.67
C ILE A 54 -18.00 15.06 10.94
N ARG A 55 -18.21 16.00 11.87
CA ARG A 55 -19.54 16.46 12.31
C ARG A 55 -20.47 15.30 12.69
N GLY A 56 -19.93 14.30 13.37
CA GLY A 56 -20.66 13.10 13.80
C GLY A 56 -20.95 12.07 12.71
N MET A 57 -20.55 12.31 11.45
CA MET A 57 -20.68 11.33 10.37
C MET A 57 -19.38 10.52 10.21
N GLU A 58 -19.50 9.19 10.07
CA GLU A 58 -18.36 8.32 9.77
C GLU A 58 -17.85 8.57 8.34
N ILE A 59 -16.53 8.70 8.20
CA ILE A 59 -15.85 8.81 6.92
C ILE A 59 -15.00 7.56 6.74
N ARG A 60 -15.12 6.93 5.55
CA ARG A 60 -14.35 5.76 5.18
C ARG A 60 -13.43 6.08 4.02
N HIS A 61 -12.18 5.69 4.16
CA HIS A 61 -11.19 5.72 3.09
C HIS A 61 -10.53 4.34 3.00
N PRO A 62 -11.21 3.32 2.45
CA PRO A 62 -10.80 1.92 2.57
C PRO A 62 -9.38 1.64 2.07
N GLU A 63 -8.95 2.31 1.00
CA GLU A 63 -7.59 2.16 0.47
C GLU A 63 -6.53 2.75 1.39
N HIS A 64 -6.78 3.95 1.93
CA HIS A 64 -5.89 4.59 2.88
C HIS A 64 -5.82 3.80 4.19
N GLU A 65 -6.97 3.34 4.69
CA GLU A 65 -7.08 2.49 5.87
C GLU A 65 -6.23 1.23 5.70
N LYS A 66 -6.41 0.48 4.60
CA LYS A 66 -5.66 -0.75 4.33
C LYS A 66 -4.15 -0.52 4.23
N ASN A 67 -3.73 0.53 3.51
CA ASN A 67 -2.31 0.79 3.29
C ASN A 67 -1.62 1.26 4.58
N LEU A 68 -2.26 2.14 5.35
CA LEU A 68 -1.70 2.61 6.61
C LEU A 68 -1.71 1.53 7.69
N ASP A 69 -2.75 0.70 7.76
CA ASP A 69 -2.79 -0.44 8.68
C ASP A 69 -1.66 -1.43 8.37
N LEU A 70 -1.39 -1.69 7.08
CA LEU A 70 -0.25 -2.51 6.69
C LEU A 70 1.08 -1.88 7.13
N LEU A 71 1.29 -0.58 6.89
CA LEU A 71 2.51 0.12 7.29
C LEU A 71 2.69 0.13 8.82
N GLU A 72 1.60 0.23 9.57
CA GLU A 72 1.60 0.19 11.03
C GLU A 72 1.93 -1.22 11.55
N ARG A 73 1.35 -2.25 10.95
CA ARG A 73 1.67 -3.66 11.24
C ARG A 73 3.11 -4.03 10.88
N CYS A 74 3.68 -3.40 9.86
CA CYS A 74 5.09 -3.52 9.50
C CYS A 74 6.02 -2.70 10.41
N GLY A 75 5.49 -1.95 11.39
CA GLY A 75 6.30 -1.17 12.33
C GLY A 75 6.90 0.11 11.75
N LEU A 76 6.52 0.51 10.52
CA LEU A 76 7.09 1.68 9.84
C LEU A 76 6.42 2.99 10.24
N VAL A 77 5.15 2.92 10.63
CA VAL A 77 4.38 4.05 11.17
C VAL A 77 3.74 3.66 12.50
N LYS A 78 3.38 4.67 13.29
CA LYS A 78 2.56 4.54 14.49
C LYS A 78 1.38 5.50 14.40
N SER A 79 0.22 5.07 14.86
CA SER A 79 -0.98 5.89 14.88
C SER A 79 -1.37 6.34 16.29
N ARG A 80 -2.16 7.42 16.35
CA ARG A 80 -2.90 7.84 17.53
C ARG A 80 -4.24 8.45 17.12
N ILE A 81 -5.23 8.37 18.00
CA ILE A 81 -6.49 9.07 17.78
C ILE A 81 -6.37 10.51 18.24
N LYS A 82 -6.78 11.44 17.38
CA LYS A 82 -6.83 12.88 17.65
C LYS A 82 -8.29 13.32 17.59
N TYR A 83 -8.75 13.89 18.70
CA TYR A 83 -10.07 14.48 18.81
C TYR A 83 -10.01 15.99 18.58
N THR A 84 -11.05 16.50 17.94
CA THR A 84 -11.38 17.92 17.83
C THR A 84 -12.87 18.07 18.17
N GLU A 85 -13.38 19.29 18.32
CA GLU A 85 -14.75 19.56 18.84
C GLU A 85 -15.84 18.65 18.26
N HIS A 86 -15.80 18.38 16.95
CA HIS A 86 -16.80 17.53 16.28
C HIS A 86 -16.22 16.47 15.34
N ASN A 87 -14.89 16.32 15.30
CA ASN A 87 -14.23 15.42 14.35
C ASN A 87 -13.20 14.54 15.06
N THR A 88 -13.08 13.32 14.58
CA THR A 88 -12.05 12.37 15.02
C THR A 88 -11.15 12.03 13.85
N TYR A 89 -9.84 12.07 14.06
CA TYR A 89 -8.84 11.70 13.08
C TYR A 89 -7.93 10.61 13.65
N ARG A 90 -7.44 9.72 12.79
CA ARG A 90 -6.29 8.88 13.08
C ARG A 90 -5.05 9.55 12.51
N GLU A 91 -4.15 9.98 13.39
CA GLU A 91 -2.92 10.66 13.03
C GLU A 91 -1.76 9.66 13.03
N TYR A 92 -1.05 9.58 11.91
CA TYR A 92 0.09 8.70 11.69
C TYR A 92 1.39 9.50 11.70
N SER A 93 2.43 8.88 12.25
CA SER A 93 3.80 9.41 12.26
C SER A 93 4.78 8.27 12.01
N LEU A 94 5.95 8.58 11.45
CA LEU A 94 6.99 7.58 11.24
C LEU A 94 7.52 7.05 12.59
N THR A 95 7.86 5.77 12.60
CA THR A 95 8.70 5.20 13.65
C THR A 95 10.17 5.47 13.33
N LYS A 96 11.08 5.04 14.23
CA LYS A 96 12.51 5.08 13.96
C LYS A 96 12.86 4.25 12.72
N GLU A 97 12.32 3.03 12.62
CA GLU A 97 12.53 2.12 11.49
C GLU A 97 12.00 2.70 10.18
N GLY A 98 10.79 3.28 10.19
CA GLY A 98 10.25 3.96 9.01
C GLY A 98 11.08 5.17 8.57
N THR A 99 11.68 5.89 9.52
CA THR A 99 12.56 7.02 9.21
C THR A 99 13.87 6.55 8.57
N GLU A 100 14.50 5.51 9.12
CA GLU A 100 15.73 4.93 8.58
C GLU A 100 15.53 4.35 7.18
N LEU A 101 14.36 3.75 6.91
CA LEU A 101 14.04 3.20 5.60
C LEU A 101 14.03 4.27 4.51
N ILE A 102 13.48 5.46 4.81
CA ILE A 102 13.41 6.57 3.85
C ILE A 102 14.78 7.22 3.65
N GLN A 103 15.64 7.24 4.67
CA GLN A 103 16.98 7.85 4.59
C GLN A 103 18.01 6.98 3.85
N LYS A 104 17.74 5.69 3.66
CA LYS A 104 18.61 4.74 2.97
C LYS A 104 18.38 4.70 1.44
N GLU A 105 17.39 5.42 0.94
CA GLU A 105 17.16 5.67 -0.49
C GLU A 105 17.74 7.02 -0.92
#